data_AF-A0A5N5I300-F1
#
_entry.id   AF-A0A5N5I300-F1
#
_cell.length_a   1.000
_cell.length_b   1.000
_cell.length_c   1.000
_cell.angle_alpha   90.00
_cell.angle_beta   90.00
_cell.angle_gamma   90.00
#
_symmetry.space_group_name_H-M   'P 1'
#
loop_
_entity.id
_entity.type
_entity.pdbx_description
1 polymer ?
#
loop_
_entity_poly.entity_id
_entity_poly.type
_entity_poly.pdbx_seq_one_letter_code
_entity_poly.pdbx_strand_id
1 'polypeptide(L)'
;MVELKQLHSQIIRLGLAADNDAMGRAIKFCALSKNGDLGYALQVFDTMPQPDAFIYNTVMRGYLQCQLPRDCIVLYSRMLQDSVPPNRYTFPSIVRACCDDGAVGEGKQVHAHVVKLEFGDDGFCQNNLIHMYEKFQSLEEARRVFDKMPQADVVSWTTLIAGNSQCGFIDEAFEIFELMPEKNSVSWNAMISSYVQRNRFHEAFALFQRMRVENVELDKFMAASMLSACTGLGALEQGKWIHGYIEKSGTELDSKLATTIIDMYYKCGCLEKAFEVFNGLPHKGISSWNCMIGGLAMHGKGEAAIELFEQMQRDMVAPDNITFVNVLSACAHSGLVEKGQQYFRSMVEVHGIEPRTEHFGCMVDLLGRAGRLEEARKLINEMPMSPDVGVLGALLGACKIHGNVELGDGIGRRVIELEPENSGRYVLLANLYANAGRWDDVANVRRLMNDRGVKKVPGFSMIELEGTVSEFIAGGGSHPQTKEIYSKVDEMLKCIRSAGYVPDTEGVLHDLDEEERENPLYYHSEKLAIAFGLLKTKPRETLRISKNLRVCKDCHQASKLISKVFDREIIVRDRNRFHHFKGGECSCKDYW
;
A
#
# COMPACT_ATOMS: atom_id res chain seq x y z
N MET A 1 -33.81 -6.19 -20.13
CA MET A 1 -34.83 -5.16 -19.83
C MET A 1 -36.12 -5.29 -20.64
N VAL A 2 -36.09 -5.51 -21.96
CA VAL A 2 -37.33 -5.62 -22.79
C VAL A 2 -38.25 -6.77 -22.34
N GLU A 3 -37.69 -7.97 -22.19
CA GLU A 3 -38.44 -9.16 -21.72
C GLU A 3 -39.02 -8.96 -20.31
N LEU A 4 -38.29 -8.28 -19.44
CA LEU A 4 -38.74 -7.98 -18.08
C LEU A 4 -39.93 -7.01 -18.08
N LYS A 5 -39.92 -5.99 -18.95
CA LYS A 5 -41.08 -5.08 -19.12
C LYS A 5 -42.30 -5.84 -19.65
N GLN A 6 -42.11 -6.82 -20.53
CA GLN A 6 -43.19 -7.71 -20.98
C GLN A 6 -43.73 -8.57 -19.82
N LEU A 7 -42.85 -9.19 -19.02
CA LEU A 7 -43.25 -9.95 -17.84
C LEU A 7 -43.98 -9.08 -16.81
N HIS A 8 -43.50 -7.86 -16.54
CA HIS A 8 -44.21 -6.92 -15.67
C HIS A 8 -45.60 -6.58 -16.21
N SER A 9 -45.74 -6.33 -17.52
CA SER A 9 -47.05 -6.09 -18.14
C SER A 9 -48.00 -7.30 -18.02
N GLN A 10 -47.46 -8.52 -18.06
CA GLN A 10 -48.24 -9.75 -17.84
C GLN A 10 -48.67 -9.89 -16.38
N ILE A 11 -47.79 -9.60 -15.40
CA ILE A 11 -48.12 -9.56 -13.97
C ILE A 11 -49.30 -8.61 -13.72
N ILE A 12 -49.27 -7.40 -14.31
CA ILE A 12 -50.37 -6.43 -14.21
C ILE A 12 -51.65 -7.00 -14.84
N ARG A 13 -51.57 -7.55 -16.06
CA ARG A 13 -52.74 -8.12 -16.76
C ARG A 13 -53.37 -9.31 -16.03
N LEU A 14 -52.58 -10.06 -15.27
CA LEU A 14 -53.03 -11.18 -14.44
C LEU A 14 -53.63 -10.73 -13.09
N GLY A 15 -53.68 -9.42 -12.82
CA GLY A 15 -54.20 -8.87 -11.56
C GLY A 15 -53.24 -9.00 -10.38
N LEU A 16 -51.96 -9.33 -10.64
CA LEU A 16 -50.94 -9.56 -9.62
C LEU A 16 -50.11 -8.30 -9.31
N ALA A 17 -50.58 -7.12 -9.74
CA ALA A 17 -49.87 -5.84 -9.51
C ALA A 17 -49.76 -5.45 -8.03
N ALA A 18 -50.65 -5.96 -7.17
CA ALA A 18 -50.59 -5.75 -5.72
C ALA A 18 -49.89 -6.91 -4.97
N ASP A 19 -49.46 -7.95 -5.68
CA ASP A 19 -48.83 -9.12 -5.07
C ASP A 19 -47.34 -8.86 -4.80
N ASN A 20 -46.96 -8.93 -3.52
CA ASN A 20 -45.59 -8.65 -3.07
C ASN A 20 -44.56 -9.66 -3.58
N ASP A 21 -44.91 -10.94 -3.81
CA ASP A 21 -43.96 -11.93 -4.33
C ASP A 21 -43.69 -11.71 -5.82
N ALA A 22 -44.76 -11.56 -6.62
CA ALA A 22 -44.64 -11.34 -8.06
C ALA A 22 -43.90 -10.05 -8.38
N MET A 23 -44.30 -8.94 -7.75
CA MET A 23 -43.67 -7.64 -7.95
C MET A 23 -42.29 -7.56 -7.30
N GLY A 24 -42.11 -8.17 -6.13
CA GLY A 24 -40.82 -8.22 -5.44
C GLY A 24 -39.74 -8.92 -6.24
N ARG A 25 -40.06 -9.99 -6.98
CA ARG A 25 -39.11 -10.65 -7.90
C ARG A 25 -38.73 -9.76 -9.08
N ALA A 26 -39.68 -9.04 -9.66
CA ALA A 26 -39.41 -8.09 -10.75
C ALA A 26 -38.50 -6.95 -10.26
N ILE A 27 -38.82 -6.35 -9.11
CA ILE A 27 -38.02 -5.29 -8.47
C ILE A 27 -36.62 -5.80 -8.13
N LYS A 28 -36.50 -7.00 -7.54
CA LYS A 28 -35.20 -7.61 -7.21
C LYS A 28 -34.30 -7.75 -8.44
N PHE A 29 -34.84 -8.23 -9.55
CA PHE A 29 -34.07 -8.32 -10.78
C PHE A 29 -33.63 -6.94 -11.27
N CYS A 30 -34.53 -5.95 -11.28
CA CYS A 30 -34.23 -4.59 -11.72
C CYS A 30 -33.18 -3.90 -10.84
N ALA A 31 -33.29 -4.05 -9.51
CA ALA A 31 -32.47 -3.30 -8.57
C ALA A 31 -31.07 -3.90 -8.34
N LEU A 32 -30.93 -5.23 -8.44
CA LEU A 32 -29.70 -5.92 -7.99
C LEU A 32 -28.89 -6.56 -9.13
N SER A 33 -29.48 -6.77 -10.31
CA SER A 33 -28.78 -7.42 -11.42
C SER A 33 -27.77 -6.49 -12.09
N LYS A 34 -26.67 -7.03 -12.63
CA LYS A 34 -25.68 -6.27 -13.40
C LYS A 34 -26.28 -5.51 -14.60
N ASN A 35 -27.33 -6.07 -15.20
CA ASN A 35 -28.09 -5.48 -16.31
C ASN A 35 -29.43 -4.87 -15.86
N GLY A 36 -29.54 -4.55 -14.57
CA GLY A 36 -30.71 -3.97 -13.95
C GLY A 36 -30.89 -2.48 -14.27
N ASP A 37 -32.04 -1.95 -13.89
CA ASP A 37 -32.41 -0.54 -14.02
C ASP A 37 -33.10 -0.13 -12.72
N LEU A 38 -32.36 0.55 -11.84
CA LEU A 38 -32.88 1.01 -10.56
C LEU A 38 -34.02 2.02 -10.75
N GLY A 39 -33.95 2.89 -11.76
CA GLY A 39 -35.00 3.85 -12.05
C GLY A 39 -36.32 3.17 -12.40
N TYR A 40 -36.26 2.11 -13.21
CA TYR A 40 -37.44 1.30 -13.50
C TYR A 40 -37.92 0.51 -12.26
N ALA A 41 -37.01 -0.02 -11.44
CA ALA A 41 -37.37 -0.68 -10.17
C ALA A 41 -38.18 0.26 -9.26
N LEU A 42 -37.77 1.53 -9.17
CA LEU A 42 -38.45 2.57 -8.38
C LEU A 42 -39.82 2.92 -8.95
N GLN A 43 -39.96 3.02 -10.28
CA GLN A 43 -41.27 3.21 -10.91
C GLN A 43 -42.24 2.08 -10.56
N VAL A 44 -41.78 0.83 -10.61
CA VAL A 44 -42.58 -0.34 -10.24
C VAL A 44 -42.96 -0.29 -8.76
N PHE A 45 -41.98 0.00 -7.89
CA PHE A 45 -42.18 0.16 -6.45
C PHE A 45 -43.22 1.23 -6.10
N ASP A 46 -43.16 2.41 -6.72
CA ASP A 46 -44.07 3.52 -6.45
C ASP A 46 -45.52 3.25 -6.90
N THR A 47 -45.73 2.28 -7.78
CA THR A 47 -47.09 1.85 -8.19
C THR A 47 -47.71 0.81 -7.26
N MET A 48 -46.94 0.26 -6.31
CA MET A 48 -47.44 -0.77 -5.40
C MET A 48 -48.27 -0.15 -4.26
N PRO A 49 -49.46 -0.70 -3.96
CA PRO A 49 -50.33 -0.13 -2.92
C PRO A 49 -49.84 -0.39 -1.49
N GLN A 50 -49.24 -1.55 -1.23
CA GLN A 50 -48.75 -1.96 0.10
C GLN A 50 -47.47 -2.80 -0.02
N PRO A 51 -46.33 -2.17 -0.36
CA PRO A 51 -45.05 -2.88 -0.42
C PRO A 51 -44.62 -3.36 0.97
N ASP A 52 -44.21 -4.62 1.07
CA ASP A 52 -43.74 -5.20 2.33
C ASP A 52 -42.25 -4.91 2.62
N ALA A 53 -41.78 -5.35 3.79
CA ALA A 53 -40.39 -5.16 4.21
C ALA A 53 -39.37 -5.81 3.26
N PHE A 54 -39.73 -6.89 2.56
CA PHE A 54 -38.82 -7.54 1.61
C PHE A 54 -38.57 -6.64 0.39
N ILE A 55 -39.60 -5.98 -0.12
CA ILE A 55 -39.48 -5.05 -1.24
C ILE A 55 -38.67 -3.82 -0.83
N TYR A 56 -39.00 -3.22 0.31
CA TYR A 56 -38.23 -2.12 0.89
C TYR A 56 -36.73 -2.47 1.03
N ASN A 57 -36.41 -3.61 1.64
CA ASN A 57 -35.03 -4.08 1.80
C ASN A 57 -34.34 -4.37 0.46
N THR A 58 -35.11 -4.70 -0.58
CA THR A 58 -34.58 -4.93 -1.93
C THR A 58 -34.23 -3.63 -2.64
N VAL A 59 -35.08 -2.61 -2.55
CA VAL A 59 -34.81 -1.29 -3.10
C VAL A 59 -33.66 -0.61 -2.35
N MET A 60 -33.60 -0.72 -1.01
CA MET A 60 -32.47 -0.24 -0.20
C MET A 60 -31.12 -0.79 -0.67
N ARG A 61 -31.05 -2.10 -0.93
CA ARG A 61 -29.84 -2.73 -1.48
C ARG A 61 -29.51 -2.23 -2.89
N GLY A 62 -30.53 -1.94 -3.71
CA GLY A 62 -30.37 -1.31 -5.01
C GLY A 62 -29.72 0.07 -4.92
N TYR A 63 -30.21 0.93 -4.02
CA TYR A 63 -29.60 2.24 -3.75
C TYR A 63 -28.12 2.13 -3.35
N LEU A 64 -27.79 1.22 -2.43
CA LEU A 64 -26.41 0.99 -1.99
C LEU A 64 -25.50 0.50 -3.13
N GLN A 65 -26.01 -0.38 -4.01
CA GLN A 65 -25.26 -0.87 -5.17
C GLN A 65 -24.97 0.25 -6.18
N CYS A 66 -25.87 1.23 -6.29
CA CYS A 66 -25.72 2.44 -7.10
C CYS A 66 -24.97 3.58 -6.38
N GLN A 67 -24.43 3.36 -5.18
CA GLN A 67 -23.71 4.35 -4.37
C GLN A 67 -24.58 5.59 -4.02
N LEU A 68 -25.86 5.36 -3.73
CA LEU A 68 -26.84 6.38 -3.32
C LEU A 68 -27.28 6.17 -1.86
N PRO A 69 -26.38 6.33 -0.87
CA PRO A 69 -26.67 5.99 0.52
C PRO A 69 -27.73 6.92 1.15
N ARG A 70 -27.76 8.20 0.76
CA ARG A 70 -28.75 9.17 1.27
C ARG A 70 -30.18 8.78 0.90
N ASP A 71 -30.41 8.35 -0.34
CA ASP A 71 -31.73 7.90 -0.80
C ASP A 71 -32.19 6.63 -0.06
N CYS A 72 -31.26 5.75 0.30
CA CYS A 72 -31.55 4.59 1.16
C CYS A 72 -32.05 5.02 2.56
N ILE A 73 -31.44 6.04 3.17
CA ILE A 73 -31.86 6.60 4.47
C ILE A 73 -33.26 7.24 4.37
N VAL A 74 -33.51 7.98 3.29
CA VAL A 74 -34.83 8.57 3.03
C VAL A 74 -35.88 7.47 2.82
N LEU A 75 -35.55 6.40 2.08
CA LEU A 75 -36.45 5.27 1.88
C LEU A 75 -36.78 4.54 3.19
N TYR A 76 -35.84 4.43 4.12
CA TYR A 76 -36.12 3.89 5.46
C TYR A 76 -37.10 4.79 6.24
N SER A 77 -36.97 6.11 6.11
CA SER A 77 -37.94 7.03 6.71
C SER A 77 -39.35 6.85 6.10
N ARG A 78 -39.44 6.64 4.77
CA ARG A 78 -40.71 6.31 4.09
C ARG A 78 -41.29 4.98 4.57
N MET A 79 -40.46 3.94 4.74
CA MET A 79 -40.89 2.65 5.28
C MET A 79 -41.59 2.80 6.64
N LEU A 80 -41.05 3.64 7.52
CA LEU A 80 -41.62 3.93 8.83
C LEU A 80 -42.92 4.75 8.73
N GLN A 81 -43.00 5.72 7.81
CA GLN A 81 -44.21 6.51 7.57
C GLN A 81 -45.36 5.65 7.03
N ASP A 82 -45.04 4.71 6.15
CA ASP A 82 -45.98 3.73 5.60
C ASP A 82 -46.35 2.63 6.62
N SER A 83 -45.85 2.72 7.85
CA SER A 83 -46.09 1.77 8.95
C SER A 83 -45.65 0.33 8.62
N VAL A 84 -44.66 0.17 7.74
CA VAL A 84 -44.08 -1.13 7.42
C VAL A 84 -42.98 -1.43 8.44
N PRO A 85 -43.10 -2.50 9.25
CA PRO A 85 -42.16 -2.75 10.34
C PRO A 85 -40.78 -3.15 9.81
N PRO A 86 -39.70 -2.47 10.24
CA PRO A 86 -38.33 -2.93 10.01
C PRO A 86 -38.10 -4.31 10.61
N ASN A 87 -37.24 -5.10 9.98
CA ASN A 87 -36.83 -6.41 10.50
C ASN A 87 -35.30 -6.53 10.52
N ARG A 88 -34.79 -7.67 11.01
CA ARG A 88 -33.35 -7.95 11.08
C ARG A 88 -32.58 -7.81 9.75
N TYR A 89 -33.27 -7.86 8.61
CA TYR A 89 -32.66 -7.69 7.28
C TYR A 89 -32.68 -6.23 6.80
N THR A 90 -33.49 -5.38 7.42
CA THR A 90 -33.53 -3.93 7.16
C THR A 90 -32.28 -3.26 7.72
N PHE A 91 -31.96 -3.55 8.98
CA PHE A 91 -30.89 -2.87 9.73
C PHE A 91 -29.50 -2.88 9.07
N PRO A 92 -28.98 -4.01 8.51
CA PRO A 92 -27.69 -3.99 7.84
C PRO A 92 -27.63 -3.02 6.65
N SER A 93 -28.72 -2.91 5.88
CA SER A 93 -28.77 -2.02 4.71
C SER A 93 -28.79 -0.56 5.13
N ILE A 94 -29.63 -0.20 6.12
CA ILE A 94 -29.70 1.18 6.61
C ILE A 94 -28.44 1.58 7.41
N VAL A 95 -27.88 0.68 8.21
CA VAL A 95 -26.60 0.90 8.91
C VAL A 95 -25.49 1.17 7.89
N ARG A 96 -25.37 0.33 6.85
CA ARG A 96 -24.40 0.56 5.78
C ARG A 96 -24.62 1.91 5.09
N ALA A 97 -25.87 2.29 4.82
CA ALA A 97 -26.18 3.60 4.24
C ALA A 97 -25.71 4.75 5.15
N CYS A 98 -25.95 4.65 6.47
CA CYS A 98 -25.47 5.65 7.42
C CYS A 98 -23.94 5.72 7.47
N CYS A 99 -23.23 4.58 7.37
CA CYS A 99 -21.78 4.55 7.28
C CYS A 99 -21.26 5.22 6.00
N ASP A 100 -21.83 4.86 4.85
CA ASP A 100 -21.40 5.35 3.54
C ASP A 100 -21.71 6.86 3.35
N ASP A 101 -22.79 7.37 3.96
CA ASP A 101 -23.19 8.79 3.95
C ASP A 101 -22.51 9.62 5.06
N GLY A 102 -21.93 8.97 6.08
CA GLY A 102 -21.41 9.66 7.28
C GLY A 102 -22.52 10.21 8.20
N ALA A 103 -23.73 9.66 8.12
CA ALA A 103 -24.94 10.12 8.83
C ALA A 103 -24.95 9.66 10.30
N VAL A 104 -24.11 10.27 11.14
CA VAL A 104 -23.94 9.88 12.56
C VAL A 104 -25.25 10.03 13.36
N GLY A 105 -26.02 11.09 13.12
CA GLY A 105 -27.27 11.35 13.83
C GLY A 105 -28.33 10.31 13.53
N GLU A 106 -28.53 10.03 12.25
CA GLU A 106 -29.45 9.03 11.72
C GLU A 106 -29.02 7.62 12.15
N GLY A 107 -27.71 7.31 12.13
CA GLY A 107 -27.18 6.05 12.64
C GLY A 107 -27.52 5.80 14.12
N LYS A 108 -27.43 6.82 14.98
CA LYS A 108 -27.86 6.71 16.39
C LYS A 108 -29.38 6.49 16.53
N GLN A 109 -30.20 7.09 15.66
CA GLN A 109 -31.64 6.82 15.63
C GLN A 109 -31.94 5.39 15.20
N VAL A 110 -31.22 4.87 14.20
CA VAL A 110 -31.32 3.48 13.75
C VAL A 110 -30.95 2.52 14.89
N HIS A 111 -29.88 2.79 15.65
CA HIS A 111 -29.56 2.01 16.85
C HIS A 111 -30.72 2.04 17.87
N ALA A 112 -31.30 3.22 18.14
CA ALA A 112 -32.47 3.31 19.03
C ALA A 112 -33.65 2.48 18.52
N HIS A 113 -33.88 2.40 17.21
CA HIS A 113 -34.89 1.53 16.61
C HIS A 113 -34.57 0.04 16.77
N VAL A 114 -33.31 -0.38 16.60
CA VAL A 114 -32.89 -1.77 16.86
C VAL A 114 -33.26 -2.19 18.29
N VAL A 115 -32.94 -1.35 19.27
CA VAL A 115 -33.28 -1.61 20.68
C VAL A 115 -34.80 -1.59 20.91
N LYS A 116 -35.51 -0.58 20.39
CA LYS A 116 -36.95 -0.41 20.58
C LYS A 116 -37.79 -1.53 19.95
N LEU A 117 -37.32 -2.11 18.85
CA LEU A 117 -37.99 -3.18 18.11
C LEU A 117 -37.53 -4.58 18.54
N GLU A 118 -36.92 -4.70 19.72
CA GLU A 118 -36.49 -5.97 20.33
C GLU A 118 -35.44 -6.75 19.51
N PHE A 119 -34.70 -6.07 18.63
CA PHE A 119 -33.52 -6.62 17.96
C PHE A 119 -32.22 -6.28 18.70
N GLY A 120 -32.32 -5.70 19.90
CA GLY A 120 -31.19 -5.31 20.74
C GLY A 120 -30.28 -6.47 21.15
N ASP A 121 -30.82 -7.69 21.22
CA ASP A 121 -30.10 -8.92 21.56
C ASP A 121 -29.76 -9.79 20.33
N ASP A 122 -30.13 -9.35 19.11
CA ASP A 122 -29.80 -10.06 17.87
C ASP A 122 -28.33 -9.80 17.51
N GLY A 123 -27.49 -10.82 17.63
CA GLY A 123 -26.05 -10.70 17.40
C GLY A 123 -25.69 -10.17 16.01
N PHE A 124 -26.51 -10.44 14.98
CA PHE A 124 -26.28 -9.89 13.65
C PHE A 124 -26.54 -8.38 13.60
N CYS A 125 -27.61 -7.88 14.23
CA CYS A 125 -27.85 -6.45 14.38
C CYS A 125 -26.76 -5.77 15.24
N GLN A 126 -26.36 -6.38 16.36
CA GLN A 126 -25.29 -5.87 17.23
C GLN A 126 -23.95 -5.75 16.49
N ASN A 127 -23.55 -6.75 15.70
CA ASN A 127 -22.33 -6.70 14.87
C ASN A 127 -22.35 -5.55 13.85
N ASN A 128 -23.49 -5.30 13.20
CA ASN A 128 -23.65 -4.14 12.31
C ASN A 128 -23.52 -2.82 13.08
N LEU A 129 -24.05 -2.72 14.29
CA LEU A 129 -23.94 -1.53 15.14
C LEU A 129 -22.51 -1.27 15.62
N ILE A 130 -21.76 -2.31 15.99
CA ILE A 130 -20.33 -2.19 16.32
C ILE A 130 -19.59 -1.60 15.11
N HIS A 131 -19.77 -2.21 13.94
CA HIS A 131 -19.18 -1.71 12.69
C HIS A 131 -19.54 -0.26 12.38
N MET A 132 -20.80 0.12 12.63
CA MET A 132 -21.28 1.50 12.46
C MET A 132 -20.51 2.49 13.32
N TYR A 133 -20.39 2.19 14.62
CA TYR A 133 -19.70 3.07 15.55
C TYR A 133 -18.19 3.14 15.29
N GLU A 134 -17.58 2.06 14.81
CA GLU A 134 -16.19 2.08 14.33
C GLU A 134 -16.01 3.01 13.14
N LYS A 135 -16.93 2.96 12.15
CA LYS A 135 -16.90 3.87 10.99
C LYS A 135 -17.07 5.33 11.39
N PHE A 136 -17.83 5.58 12.45
CA PHE A 136 -17.97 6.91 13.06
C PHE A 136 -16.84 7.28 14.03
N GLN A 137 -15.77 6.48 14.10
CA GLN A 137 -14.63 6.67 15.01
C GLN A 137 -15.05 6.81 16.48
N SER A 138 -16.19 6.21 16.86
CA SER A 138 -16.78 6.24 18.19
C SER A 138 -16.54 4.91 18.91
N LEU A 139 -15.28 4.58 19.16
CA LEU A 139 -14.88 3.28 19.73
C LEU A 139 -15.50 2.97 21.09
N GLU A 140 -15.77 3.99 21.91
CA GLU A 140 -16.43 3.80 23.19
C GLU A 140 -17.87 3.28 23.01
N GLU A 141 -18.61 3.81 22.04
CA GLU A 141 -19.96 3.34 21.73
C GLU A 141 -19.94 1.95 21.10
N ALA A 142 -18.96 1.66 20.23
CA ALA A 142 -18.75 0.32 19.69
C ALA A 142 -18.50 -0.70 20.82
N ARG A 143 -17.63 -0.37 21.77
CA ARG A 143 -17.35 -1.19 22.95
C ARG A 143 -18.57 -1.36 23.84
N ARG A 144 -19.36 -0.29 24.05
CA ARG A 144 -20.63 -0.37 24.83
C ARG A 144 -21.65 -1.30 24.19
N VAL A 145 -21.74 -1.35 22.86
CA VAL A 145 -22.60 -2.32 22.16
C VAL A 145 -22.06 -3.73 22.38
N PHE A 146 -20.75 -3.92 22.20
CA PHE A 146 -20.07 -5.21 22.39
C PHE A 146 -20.23 -5.77 23.81
N ASP A 147 -19.98 -4.96 24.84
CA ASP A 147 -20.06 -5.37 26.25
C ASP A 147 -21.48 -5.77 26.69
N LYS A 148 -22.51 -5.32 25.96
CA LYS A 148 -23.92 -5.67 26.19
C LYS A 148 -24.37 -6.90 25.40
N MET A 149 -23.53 -7.46 24.54
CA MET A 149 -23.88 -8.66 23.77
C MET A 149 -24.06 -9.85 24.72
N PRO A 150 -25.21 -10.56 24.69
CA PRO A 150 -25.41 -11.76 25.51
C PRO A 150 -24.37 -12.85 25.23
N GLN A 151 -23.96 -12.97 23.96
CA GLN A 151 -22.91 -13.87 23.52
C GLN A 151 -22.15 -13.23 22.34
N ALA A 152 -20.91 -12.80 22.58
CA ALA A 152 -20.03 -12.31 21.53
C ALA A 152 -19.46 -13.49 20.73
N ASP A 153 -19.74 -13.52 19.42
CA ASP A 153 -19.18 -14.48 18.49
C ASP A 153 -17.86 -13.96 17.86
N VAL A 154 -17.18 -14.81 17.08
CA VAL A 154 -15.93 -14.42 16.41
C VAL A 154 -16.10 -13.16 15.55
N VAL A 155 -17.26 -12.95 14.92
CA VAL A 155 -17.52 -11.76 14.11
C VAL A 155 -17.53 -10.50 14.98
N SER A 156 -18.15 -10.58 16.16
CA SER A 156 -18.19 -9.50 17.16
C SER A 156 -16.78 -9.07 17.57
N TRP A 157 -15.94 -10.03 17.95
CA TRP A 157 -14.57 -9.79 18.38
C TRP A 157 -13.70 -9.25 17.25
N THR A 158 -13.79 -9.84 16.06
CA THR A 158 -12.96 -9.44 14.91
C THR A 158 -13.35 -8.08 14.34
N THR A 159 -14.63 -7.71 14.42
CA THR A 159 -15.10 -6.35 14.11
C THR A 159 -14.40 -5.38 15.05
N LEU A 160 -14.49 -5.61 16.37
CA LEU A 160 -13.87 -4.76 17.39
C LEU A 160 -12.35 -4.60 17.22
N ILE A 161 -11.63 -5.68 16.89
CA ILE A 161 -10.19 -5.67 16.56
C ILE A 161 -9.92 -4.75 15.36
N ALA A 162 -10.69 -4.91 14.28
CA ALA A 162 -10.53 -4.11 13.06
C ALA A 162 -10.83 -2.63 13.31
N GLY A 163 -11.84 -2.31 14.13
CA GLY A 163 -12.17 -0.95 14.52
C GLY A 163 -11.07 -0.25 15.31
N ASN A 164 -10.57 -0.90 16.37
CA ASN A 164 -9.48 -0.36 17.20
C ASN A 164 -8.22 -0.15 16.34
N SER A 165 -7.87 -1.15 15.53
CA SER A 165 -6.77 -1.05 14.57
C SER A 165 -6.94 0.12 13.60
N GLN A 166 -8.13 0.34 13.02
CA GLN A 166 -8.42 1.45 12.09
C GLN A 166 -8.31 2.84 12.75
N CYS A 167 -8.57 2.94 14.05
CA CYS A 167 -8.40 4.18 14.81
C CYS A 167 -6.96 4.39 15.32
N GLY A 168 -6.04 3.46 15.06
CA GLY A 168 -4.62 3.55 15.45
C GLY A 168 -4.27 2.85 16.78
N PHE A 169 -5.26 2.28 17.46
CA PHE A 169 -5.14 1.57 18.74
C PHE A 169 -4.84 0.08 18.50
N ILE A 170 -3.69 -0.18 17.87
CA ILE A 170 -3.31 -1.53 17.45
C ILE A 170 -2.90 -2.43 18.62
N ASP A 171 -2.35 -1.86 19.69
CA ASP A 171 -1.97 -2.61 20.90
C ASP A 171 -3.23 -3.02 21.68
N GLU A 172 -4.21 -2.13 21.80
CA GLU A 172 -5.53 -2.46 22.37
C GLU A 172 -6.26 -3.49 21.51
N ALA A 173 -6.13 -3.44 20.19
CA ALA A 173 -6.66 -4.47 19.30
C ALA A 173 -6.01 -5.84 19.57
N PHE A 174 -4.71 -5.88 19.88
CA PHE A 174 -4.03 -7.11 20.28
C PHE A 174 -4.49 -7.62 21.64
N GLU A 175 -4.71 -6.74 22.62
CA GLU A 175 -5.28 -7.12 23.92
C GLU A 175 -6.67 -7.76 23.76
N ILE A 176 -7.53 -7.17 22.92
CA ILE A 176 -8.84 -7.72 22.58
C ILE A 176 -8.70 -9.11 21.93
N PHE A 177 -7.75 -9.27 21.01
CA PHE A 177 -7.45 -10.57 20.40
C PHE A 177 -7.05 -11.60 21.46
N GLU A 178 -6.15 -11.27 22.40
CA GLU A 178 -5.74 -12.19 23.47
C GLU A 178 -6.91 -12.61 24.35
N LEU A 179 -7.84 -11.69 24.65
CA LEU A 179 -9.04 -11.95 25.46
C LEU A 179 -10.09 -12.84 24.76
N MET A 180 -9.99 -13.06 23.45
CA MET A 180 -10.95 -13.92 22.73
C MET A 180 -10.97 -15.35 23.31
N PRO A 181 -12.14 -15.85 23.76
CA PRO A 181 -12.26 -17.20 24.32
C PRO A 181 -11.92 -18.30 23.31
N GLU A 182 -12.33 -18.11 22.06
CA GLU A 182 -12.06 -19.00 20.94
C GLU A 182 -11.42 -18.19 19.80
N LYS A 183 -10.27 -18.68 19.31
CA LYS A 183 -9.54 -18.09 18.18
C LYS A 183 -9.61 -19.05 17.01
N ASN A 184 -9.95 -18.55 15.83
CA ASN A 184 -9.98 -19.31 14.58
C ASN A 184 -9.23 -18.56 13.47
N SER A 185 -9.12 -19.15 12.28
CA SER A 185 -8.42 -18.53 11.15
C SER A 185 -8.85 -17.08 10.90
N VAL A 186 -10.14 -16.76 11.01
CA VAL A 186 -10.66 -15.40 10.82
C VAL A 186 -10.11 -14.42 11.86
N SER A 187 -10.01 -14.80 13.14
CA SER A 187 -9.47 -13.91 14.17
C SER A 187 -7.97 -13.69 14.04
N TRP A 188 -7.22 -14.75 13.72
CA TRP A 188 -5.79 -14.64 13.40
C TRP A 188 -5.59 -13.72 12.19
N ASN A 189 -6.48 -13.84 11.20
CA ASN A 189 -6.48 -12.99 10.02
C ASN A 189 -6.70 -11.52 10.29
N ALA A 190 -7.70 -11.20 11.10
CA ALA A 190 -7.99 -9.81 11.47
C ALA A 190 -6.78 -9.16 12.14
N MET A 191 -6.13 -9.85 13.08
CA MET A 191 -5.03 -9.29 13.86
C MET A 191 -3.72 -9.19 13.04
N ILE A 192 -3.34 -10.25 12.32
CA ILE A 192 -2.13 -10.20 11.48
C ILE A 192 -2.29 -9.17 10.36
N SER A 193 -3.44 -9.13 9.68
CA SER A 193 -3.69 -8.13 8.64
C SER A 193 -3.64 -6.71 9.19
N SER A 194 -4.13 -6.50 10.42
CA SER A 194 -4.04 -5.22 11.12
C SER A 194 -2.59 -4.79 11.36
N TYR A 195 -1.72 -5.69 11.83
CA TYR A 195 -0.30 -5.40 11.96
C TYR A 195 0.35 -5.05 10.61
N VAL A 196 0.06 -5.82 9.56
CA VAL A 196 0.60 -5.58 8.21
C VAL A 196 0.16 -4.23 7.66
N GLN A 197 -1.12 -3.87 7.80
CA GLN A 197 -1.66 -2.58 7.35
C GLN A 197 -1.04 -1.38 8.10
N ARG A 198 -0.57 -1.60 9.32
CA ARG A 198 0.13 -0.60 10.14
C ARG A 198 1.65 -0.66 10.01
N ASN A 199 2.19 -1.40 9.04
CA ASN A 199 3.61 -1.63 8.81
C ASN A 199 4.37 -2.23 10.02
N ARG A 200 3.66 -2.87 10.96
CA ARG A 200 4.22 -3.58 12.12
C ARG A 200 4.57 -5.03 11.74
N PHE A 201 5.47 -5.16 10.77
CA PHE A 201 5.74 -6.44 10.12
C PHE A 201 6.39 -7.46 11.07
N HIS A 202 7.23 -7.02 12.01
CA HIS A 202 7.86 -7.92 12.98
C HIS A 202 6.83 -8.60 13.89
N GLU A 203 5.86 -7.84 14.40
CA GLU A 203 4.75 -8.33 15.21
C GLU A 203 3.81 -9.22 14.39
N ALA A 204 3.56 -8.87 13.12
CA ALA A 204 2.82 -9.73 12.20
C ALA A 204 3.49 -11.11 12.05
N PHE A 205 4.82 -11.15 11.88
CA PHE A 205 5.56 -12.41 11.79
C PHE A 205 5.61 -13.19 13.11
N ALA A 206 5.79 -12.51 14.24
CA ALA A 206 5.76 -13.16 15.55
C ALA A 206 4.39 -13.85 15.79
N LEU A 207 3.31 -13.14 15.48
CA LEU A 207 1.96 -13.66 15.57
C LEU A 207 1.72 -14.80 14.56
N PHE A 208 2.24 -14.68 13.34
CA PHE A 208 2.18 -15.73 12.33
C PHE A 208 2.92 -17.01 12.75
N GLN A 209 4.08 -16.90 13.40
CA GLN A 209 4.77 -18.08 13.94
C GLN A 209 3.96 -18.74 15.04
N ARG A 210 3.32 -17.95 15.92
CA ARG A 210 2.42 -18.49 16.96
C ARG A 210 1.23 -19.23 16.35
N MET A 211 0.58 -18.64 15.34
CA MET A 211 -0.50 -19.26 14.56
C MET A 211 -0.08 -20.63 13.99
N ARG A 212 1.13 -20.73 13.46
CA ARG A 212 1.69 -21.98 12.89
C ARG A 212 1.94 -23.04 13.96
N VAL A 213 2.47 -22.66 15.12
CA VAL A 213 2.71 -23.58 16.25
C VAL A 213 1.39 -24.13 16.80
N GLU A 214 0.33 -23.32 16.78
CA GLU A 214 -1.03 -23.74 17.14
C GLU A 214 -1.75 -24.53 16.04
N ASN A 215 -1.08 -24.86 14.94
CA ASN A 215 -1.59 -25.63 13.80
C ASN A 215 -2.86 -25.03 13.17
N VAL A 216 -3.02 -23.71 13.21
CA VAL A 216 -4.11 -23.03 12.49
C VAL A 216 -3.77 -23.00 11.01
N GLU A 217 -4.69 -23.47 10.16
CA GLU A 217 -4.48 -23.51 8.72
C GLU A 217 -4.30 -22.10 8.14
N LEU A 218 -3.34 -21.99 7.22
CA LEU A 218 -3.09 -20.78 6.47
C LEU A 218 -4.07 -20.71 5.31
N ASP A 219 -5.00 -19.74 5.34
CA ASP A 219 -5.85 -19.48 4.18
C ASP A 219 -5.21 -18.50 3.18
N LYS A 220 -5.86 -18.35 2.03
CA LYS A 220 -5.39 -17.50 0.92
C LYS A 220 -5.26 -16.02 1.29
N PHE A 221 -6.13 -15.50 2.17
CA PHE A 221 -6.12 -14.10 2.57
C PHE A 221 -4.98 -13.82 3.54
N MET A 222 -4.73 -14.76 4.45
CA MET A 222 -3.56 -14.71 5.33
C MET A 222 -2.27 -14.81 4.53
N ALA A 223 -2.20 -15.74 3.57
CA ALA A 223 -1.02 -15.91 2.75
C ALA A 223 -0.69 -14.62 1.97
N ALA A 224 -1.69 -13.97 1.37
CA ALA A 224 -1.51 -12.68 0.70
C ALA A 224 -1.03 -11.57 1.65
N SER A 225 -1.56 -11.52 2.87
CA SER A 225 -1.16 -10.54 3.90
C SER A 225 0.29 -10.75 4.36
N MET A 226 0.68 -12.01 4.59
CA MET A 226 2.05 -12.34 4.99
C MET A 226 3.06 -12.18 3.84
N LEU A 227 2.68 -12.47 2.59
CA LEU A 227 3.50 -12.15 1.42
C LEU A 227 3.74 -10.64 1.31
N SER A 228 2.74 -9.81 1.61
CA SER A 228 2.88 -8.35 1.68
C SER A 228 3.85 -7.94 2.81
N ALA A 229 3.78 -8.59 3.97
CA ALA A 229 4.74 -8.38 5.06
C ALA A 229 6.18 -8.77 4.67
N CYS A 230 6.34 -9.86 3.90
CA CYS A 230 7.63 -10.27 3.33
C CYS A 230 8.21 -9.15 2.46
N THR A 231 7.36 -8.51 1.64
CA THR A 231 7.81 -7.38 0.80
C THR A 231 8.29 -6.21 1.64
N GLY A 232 7.66 -5.91 2.78
CA GLY A 232 8.07 -4.83 3.68
C GLY A 232 9.46 -5.07 4.28
N LEU A 233 9.68 -6.28 4.80
CA LEU A 233 10.93 -6.66 5.46
C LEU A 233 12.06 -7.10 4.52
N GLY A 234 11.74 -7.39 3.25
CA GLY A 234 12.69 -8.06 2.35
C GLY A 234 12.93 -9.52 2.73
N ALA A 235 11.91 -10.18 3.30
CA ALA A 235 11.93 -11.52 3.86
C ALA A 235 11.69 -12.58 2.75
N LEU A 236 12.73 -12.88 1.97
CA LEU A 236 12.66 -13.77 0.82
C LEU A 236 12.43 -15.23 1.21
N GLU A 237 13.09 -15.77 2.24
CA GLU A 237 12.94 -17.19 2.59
C GLU A 237 11.59 -17.47 3.24
N GLN A 238 11.05 -16.56 4.06
CA GLN A 238 9.66 -16.68 4.54
C GLN A 238 8.67 -16.59 3.37
N GLY A 239 8.90 -15.69 2.42
CA GLY A 239 8.08 -15.58 1.22
C GLY A 239 8.09 -16.84 0.36
N LYS A 240 9.27 -17.45 0.15
CA LYS A 240 9.42 -18.76 -0.51
C LYS A 240 8.68 -19.87 0.24
N TRP A 241 8.75 -19.88 1.56
CA TRP A 241 8.05 -20.86 2.38
C TRP A 241 6.53 -20.75 2.20
N ILE A 242 5.98 -19.52 2.26
CA ILE A 242 4.55 -19.28 2.05
C ILE A 242 4.13 -19.70 0.64
N HIS A 243 4.91 -19.34 -0.39
CA HIS A 243 4.64 -19.76 -1.76
C HIS A 243 4.61 -21.28 -1.90
N GLY A 244 5.60 -21.99 -1.36
CA GLY A 244 5.64 -23.45 -1.38
C GLY A 244 4.53 -24.11 -0.57
N TYR A 245 4.02 -23.45 0.49
CA TYR A 245 2.82 -23.93 1.20
C TYR A 245 1.57 -23.80 0.32
N ILE A 246 1.37 -22.66 -0.36
CA ILE A 246 0.24 -22.44 -1.28
C ILE A 246 0.21 -23.54 -2.35
N GLU A 247 1.36 -23.85 -2.97
CA GLU A 247 1.48 -24.93 -3.96
C GLU A 247 1.12 -26.31 -3.38
N LYS A 248 1.61 -26.63 -2.17
CA LYS A 248 1.36 -27.93 -1.52
C LYS A 248 -0.08 -28.11 -1.03
N SER A 249 -0.71 -27.04 -0.58
CA SER A 249 -2.08 -27.04 -0.07
C SER A 249 -3.13 -27.22 -1.17
N GLY A 250 -2.75 -27.10 -2.45
CA GLY A 250 -3.69 -27.11 -3.56
C GLY A 250 -4.58 -25.87 -3.60
N THR A 251 -4.18 -24.78 -2.93
CA THR A 251 -4.91 -23.51 -2.95
C THR A 251 -4.94 -22.96 -4.38
N GLU A 252 -6.14 -22.64 -4.87
CA GLU A 252 -6.31 -22.04 -6.19
C GLU A 252 -5.62 -20.68 -6.26
N LEU A 253 -4.68 -20.54 -7.20
CA LEU A 253 -4.00 -19.29 -7.50
C LEU A 253 -4.90 -18.41 -8.38
N ASP A 254 -5.76 -17.61 -7.73
CA ASP A 254 -6.46 -16.54 -8.42
C ASP A 254 -5.49 -15.45 -8.89
N SER A 255 -5.93 -14.61 -9.83
CA SER A 255 -5.08 -13.56 -10.42
C SER A 255 -4.51 -12.59 -9.38
N LYS A 256 -5.22 -12.35 -8.27
CA LYS A 256 -4.77 -11.45 -7.21
C LYS A 256 -3.65 -12.09 -6.40
N LEU A 257 -3.83 -13.32 -5.93
CA LEU A 257 -2.81 -14.05 -5.18
C LEU A 257 -1.55 -14.28 -6.02
N ALA A 258 -1.70 -14.65 -7.29
CA ALA A 258 -0.60 -14.75 -8.25
C ALA A 258 0.19 -13.43 -8.36
N THR A 259 -0.51 -12.31 -8.49
CA THR A 259 0.12 -10.97 -8.56
C THR A 259 0.86 -10.66 -7.25
N THR A 260 0.31 -11.01 -6.08
CA THR A 260 0.98 -10.82 -4.78
C THR A 260 2.24 -11.67 -4.63
N ILE A 261 2.25 -12.90 -5.13
CA ILE A 261 3.44 -13.77 -5.12
C ILE A 261 4.55 -13.18 -5.99
N ILE A 262 4.19 -12.72 -7.21
CA ILE A 262 5.12 -12.03 -8.11
C ILE A 262 5.67 -10.78 -7.40
N ASP A 263 4.80 -9.99 -6.77
CA ASP A 263 5.17 -8.77 -6.04
C ASP A 263 6.17 -9.04 -4.92
N MET A 264 5.95 -10.10 -4.16
CA MET A 264 6.87 -10.56 -3.13
C MET A 264 8.24 -10.92 -3.70
N TYR A 265 8.31 -11.73 -4.76
CA TYR A 265 9.59 -12.16 -5.29
C TYR A 265 10.43 -11.00 -5.84
N TYR A 266 9.84 -10.09 -6.63
CA TYR A 266 10.62 -8.98 -7.16
C TYR A 266 10.98 -7.97 -6.06
N LYS A 267 10.07 -7.63 -5.12
CA LYS A 267 10.37 -6.71 -3.99
C LYS A 267 11.32 -7.29 -2.96
N CYS A 268 11.53 -8.61 -2.94
CA CYS A 268 12.57 -9.27 -2.17
C CYS A 268 13.86 -9.51 -2.98
N GLY A 269 13.98 -8.94 -4.19
CA GLY A 269 15.22 -9.00 -4.98
C GLY A 269 15.48 -10.37 -5.62
N CYS A 270 14.44 -11.13 -5.95
CA CYS A 270 14.52 -12.42 -6.66
C CYS A 270 13.68 -12.37 -7.94
N LEU A 271 14.16 -11.61 -8.92
CA LEU A 271 13.45 -11.34 -10.18
C LEU A 271 13.26 -12.63 -11.00
N GLU A 272 14.17 -13.59 -10.89
CA GLU A 272 14.12 -14.87 -11.59
C GLU A 272 12.86 -15.66 -11.22
N LYS A 273 12.60 -15.84 -9.91
CA LYS A 273 11.38 -16.50 -9.43
C LYS A 273 10.11 -15.71 -9.74
N ALA A 274 10.18 -14.39 -9.76
CA ALA A 274 9.04 -13.57 -10.20
C ALA A 274 8.65 -13.88 -11.65
N PHE A 275 9.64 -14.02 -12.54
CA PHE A 275 9.41 -14.46 -13.93
C PHE A 275 8.92 -15.90 -14.03
N GLU A 276 9.45 -16.83 -13.23
CA GLU A 276 8.97 -18.22 -13.20
C GLU A 276 7.47 -18.28 -12.91
N VAL A 277 7.02 -17.59 -11.85
CA VAL A 277 5.60 -17.51 -11.48
C VAL A 277 4.78 -16.82 -12.57
N PHE A 278 5.24 -15.67 -13.07
CA PHE A 278 4.55 -14.93 -14.13
C PHE A 278 4.36 -15.76 -15.41
N ASN A 279 5.43 -16.40 -15.87
CA ASN A 279 5.39 -17.22 -17.09
C ASN A 279 4.49 -18.45 -16.91
N GLY A 280 4.48 -19.04 -15.71
CA GLY A 280 3.64 -20.18 -15.36
C GLY A 280 2.14 -19.87 -15.25
N LEU A 281 1.71 -18.60 -15.26
CA LEU A 281 0.28 -18.26 -15.19
C LEU A 281 -0.47 -18.71 -16.45
N PRO A 282 -1.58 -19.46 -16.32
CA PRO A 282 -2.39 -19.92 -17.45
C PRO A 282 -3.04 -18.76 -18.20
N HIS A 283 -3.46 -17.73 -17.46
CA HIS A 283 -3.98 -16.49 -17.99
C HIS A 283 -3.34 -15.31 -17.26
N LYS A 284 -2.63 -14.46 -18.01
CA LYS A 284 -1.96 -13.27 -17.47
C LYS A 284 -2.93 -12.08 -17.55
N GLY A 285 -3.37 -11.59 -16.40
CA GLY A 285 -4.19 -10.39 -16.30
C GLY A 285 -3.37 -9.11 -16.38
N ILE A 286 -4.02 -7.98 -16.60
CA ILE A 286 -3.37 -6.65 -16.63
C ILE A 286 -2.55 -6.38 -15.35
N SER A 287 -3.03 -6.84 -14.19
CA SER A 287 -2.33 -6.68 -12.91
C SER A 287 -1.00 -7.40 -12.88
N SER A 288 -0.91 -8.63 -13.42
CA SER A 288 0.35 -9.39 -13.44
C SER A 288 1.36 -8.79 -14.42
N TRP A 289 0.89 -8.26 -15.56
CA TRP A 289 1.74 -7.52 -16.51
C TRP A 289 2.29 -6.25 -15.87
N ASN A 290 1.42 -5.43 -15.29
CA ASN A 290 1.80 -4.20 -14.59
C ASN A 290 2.79 -4.50 -13.45
N CYS A 291 2.56 -5.55 -12.67
CA CYS A 291 3.45 -5.97 -11.59
C CYS A 291 4.87 -6.29 -12.10
N MET A 292 5.00 -7.04 -13.19
CA MET A 292 6.31 -7.37 -13.77
C MET A 292 7.00 -6.18 -14.43
N ILE A 293 6.27 -5.36 -15.19
CA ILE A 293 6.85 -4.14 -15.83
C ILE A 293 7.35 -3.17 -14.74
N GLY A 294 6.54 -2.95 -13.70
CA GLY A 294 6.93 -2.12 -12.54
C GLY A 294 8.12 -2.71 -11.78
N GLY A 295 8.15 -4.03 -11.58
CA GLY A 295 9.29 -4.71 -10.97
C GLY A 295 10.59 -4.54 -11.77
N LEU A 296 10.54 -4.66 -13.10
CA LEU A 296 11.71 -4.40 -13.97
C LEU A 296 12.17 -2.94 -13.88
N ALA A 297 11.22 -1.99 -13.85
CA ALA A 297 11.51 -0.57 -13.65
C ALA A 297 12.23 -0.30 -12.31
N MET A 298 11.74 -0.89 -11.21
CA MET A 298 12.39 -0.81 -9.90
C MET A 298 13.79 -1.42 -9.90
N HIS A 299 14.05 -2.44 -10.73
CA HIS A 299 15.38 -3.04 -10.87
C HIS A 299 16.31 -2.29 -11.83
N GLY A 300 15.87 -1.15 -12.40
CA GLY A 300 16.63 -0.39 -13.39
C GLY A 300 16.79 -1.10 -14.73
N LYS A 301 15.96 -2.12 -15.02
CA LYS A 301 15.96 -2.88 -16.27
C LYS A 301 14.95 -2.28 -17.26
N GLY A 302 15.13 -1.00 -17.59
CA GLY A 302 14.17 -0.23 -18.40
C GLY A 302 13.90 -0.82 -19.77
N GLU A 303 14.94 -1.28 -20.47
CA GLU A 303 14.79 -1.92 -21.79
C GLU A 303 13.97 -3.21 -21.71
N ALA A 304 14.26 -4.09 -20.74
CA ALA A 304 13.47 -5.30 -20.54
C ALA A 304 12.01 -5.00 -20.14
N ALA A 305 11.77 -3.90 -19.40
CA ALA A 305 10.41 -3.47 -19.06
C ALA A 305 9.63 -3.05 -20.31
N ILE A 306 10.30 -2.35 -21.24
CA ILE A 306 9.73 -1.94 -22.52
C ILE A 306 9.45 -3.15 -23.41
N GLU A 307 10.40 -4.09 -23.52
CA GLU A 307 10.20 -5.34 -24.27
C GLU A 307 8.99 -6.13 -23.72
N LEU A 308 8.81 -6.16 -22.40
CA LEU A 308 7.68 -6.82 -21.76
C LEU A 308 6.35 -6.07 -22.01
N PHE A 309 6.37 -4.74 -22.05
CA PHE A 309 5.22 -3.93 -22.44
C PHE A 309 4.82 -4.19 -23.91
N GLU A 310 5.79 -4.27 -24.82
CA GLU A 310 5.51 -4.60 -26.23
C GLU A 310 4.97 -6.03 -26.37
N GLN A 311 5.43 -6.97 -25.54
CA GLN A 311 4.83 -8.31 -25.46
C GLN A 311 3.37 -8.25 -24.97
N MET A 312 3.07 -7.48 -23.93
CA MET A 312 1.71 -7.29 -23.42
C MET A 312 0.76 -6.82 -24.53
N GLN A 313 1.21 -5.88 -25.36
CA GLN A 313 0.44 -5.37 -26.49
C GLN A 313 0.24 -6.45 -27.58
N ARG A 314 1.28 -7.24 -27.89
CA ARG A 314 1.19 -8.37 -28.83
C ARG A 314 0.24 -9.46 -28.35
N ASP A 315 0.13 -9.64 -27.04
CA ASP A 315 -0.82 -10.55 -26.39
C ASP A 315 -2.24 -9.95 -26.27
N MET A 316 -2.49 -8.80 -26.92
CA MET A 316 -3.79 -8.11 -26.97
C MET A 316 -4.33 -7.68 -25.60
N VAL A 317 -3.45 -7.48 -24.61
CA VAL A 317 -3.82 -6.94 -23.31
C VAL A 317 -3.74 -5.42 -23.38
N ALA A 318 -4.88 -4.75 -23.25
CA ALA A 318 -4.97 -3.29 -23.31
C ALA A 318 -4.19 -2.65 -22.13
N PRO A 319 -3.26 -1.74 -22.39
CA PRO A 319 -2.60 -0.94 -21.35
C PRO A 319 -3.61 -0.07 -20.57
N ASP A 320 -3.31 0.19 -19.31
CA ASP A 320 -4.03 1.17 -18.48
C ASP A 320 -3.11 2.26 -17.93
N ASN A 321 -3.66 3.14 -17.09
CA ASN A 321 -2.90 4.19 -16.41
C ASN A 321 -1.69 3.62 -15.64
N ILE A 322 -1.87 2.48 -14.97
CA ILE A 322 -0.80 1.86 -14.16
C ILE A 322 0.30 1.34 -15.08
N THR A 323 -0.05 0.78 -16.25
CA THR A 323 0.92 0.34 -17.26
C THR A 323 1.86 1.47 -17.67
N PHE A 324 1.31 2.65 -18.00
CA PHE A 324 2.13 3.79 -18.43
C PHE A 324 2.95 4.40 -17.30
N VAL A 325 2.45 4.45 -16.06
CA VAL A 325 3.27 4.82 -14.89
C VAL A 325 4.49 3.91 -14.78
N ASN A 326 4.32 2.59 -14.95
CA ASN A 326 5.42 1.64 -14.88
C ASN A 326 6.43 1.78 -16.04
N VAL A 327 5.95 1.95 -17.28
CA VAL A 327 6.82 2.16 -18.46
C VAL A 327 7.62 3.47 -18.34
N LEU A 328 6.97 4.56 -17.92
CA LEU A 328 7.63 5.86 -17.75
C LEU A 328 8.63 5.81 -16.58
N SER A 329 8.31 5.12 -15.49
CA SER A 329 9.26 4.87 -14.39
C SER A 329 10.45 4.05 -14.85
N ALA A 330 10.24 3.08 -15.74
CA ALA A 330 11.30 2.29 -16.35
C ALA A 330 12.25 3.17 -17.18
N CYS A 331 11.69 4.10 -17.95
CA CYS A 331 12.46 5.11 -18.68
C CYS A 331 13.23 6.01 -17.70
N ALA A 332 12.57 6.50 -16.64
CA ALA A 332 13.17 7.38 -15.62
C ALA A 332 14.34 6.73 -14.86
N HIS A 333 14.26 5.44 -14.56
CA HIS A 333 15.32 4.74 -13.83
C HIS A 333 16.47 4.23 -14.72
N SER A 334 16.29 4.23 -16.04
CA SER A 334 17.28 3.82 -17.03
C SER A 334 17.77 4.95 -17.94
N GLY A 335 17.26 6.18 -17.76
CA GLY A 335 17.68 7.36 -18.50
C GLY A 335 17.23 7.38 -19.96
N LEU A 336 16.15 6.69 -20.29
CA LEU A 336 15.63 6.56 -21.66
C LEU A 336 14.72 7.75 -22.00
N VAL A 337 15.29 8.95 -22.10
CA VAL A 337 14.54 10.21 -22.20
C VAL A 337 13.65 10.26 -23.44
N GLU A 338 14.19 9.90 -24.60
CA GLU A 338 13.49 9.92 -25.88
C GLU A 338 12.32 8.93 -25.89
N LYS A 339 12.55 7.70 -25.39
CA LYS A 339 11.51 6.68 -25.27
C LYS A 339 10.42 7.09 -24.28
N GLY A 340 10.79 7.67 -23.14
CA GLY A 340 9.82 8.18 -22.16
C GLY A 340 8.91 9.26 -22.75
N GLN A 341 9.49 10.21 -23.48
CA GLN A 341 8.71 11.23 -24.20
C GLN A 341 7.80 10.62 -25.29
N GLN A 342 8.29 9.61 -26.02
CA GLN A 342 7.49 8.90 -27.00
C GLN A 342 6.30 8.18 -26.36
N TYR A 343 6.52 7.41 -25.28
CA TYR A 343 5.45 6.68 -24.61
C TYR A 343 4.44 7.60 -23.93
N PHE A 344 4.88 8.73 -23.38
CA PHE A 344 3.99 9.73 -22.81
C PHE A 344 3.03 10.31 -23.86
N ARG A 345 3.52 10.57 -25.09
CA ARG A 345 2.66 10.99 -26.21
C ARG A 345 1.74 9.86 -26.68
N SER A 346 2.27 8.66 -26.88
CA SER A 346 1.49 7.52 -27.39
C SER A 346 0.36 7.13 -26.44
N MET A 347 0.53 7.31 -25.13
CA MET A 347 -0.52 7.11 -24.13
C MET A 347 -1.80 7.87 -24.50
N VAL A 348 -1.67 9.12 -24.93
CA VAL A 348 -2.80 9.96 -25.34
C VAL A 348 -3.22 9.66 -26.77
N GLU A 349 -2.26 9.70 -27.70
CA GLU A 349 -2.53 9.65 -29.15
C GLU A 349 -3.00 8.28 -29.64
N VAL A 350 -2.48 7.20 -29.06
CA VAL A 350 -2.72 5.82 -29.49
C VAL A 350 -3.70 5.10 -28.57
N HIS A 351 -3.57 5.31 -27.26
CA HIS A 351 -4.36 4.58 -26.26
C HIS A 351 -5.55 5.36 -25.70
N GLY A 352 -5.66 6.67 -25.98
CA GLY A 352 -6.74 7.51 -25.46
C GLY A 352 -6.74 7.62 -23.93
N ILE A 353 -5.59 7.42 -23.28
CA ILE A 353 -5.43 7.50 -21.83
C ILE A 353 -4.97 8.91 -21.47
N GLU A 354 -5.81 9.64 -20.73
CA GLU A 354 -5.47 10.99 -20.29
C GLU A 354 -4.37 10.96 -19.20
N PRO A 355 -3.34 11.83 -19.28
CA PRO A 355 -2.28 11.86 -18.28
C PRO A 355 -2.80 12.33 -16.93
N ARG A 356 -2.57 11.50 -15.90
CA ARG A 356 -2.74 11.83 -14.48
C ARG A 356 -1.43 12.30 -13.83
N THR A 357 -1.54 12.85 -12.63
CA THR A 357 -0.42 13.39 -11.84
C THR A 357 0.77 12.43 -11.72
N GLU A 358 0.52 11.13 -11.60
CA GLU A 358 1.55 10.09 -11.49
C GLU A 358 2.40 10.00 -12.76
N HIS A 359 1.79 10.12 -13.95
CA HIS A 359 2.51 10.10 -15.23
C HIS A 359 3.41 11.32 -15.38
N PHE A 360 2.91 12.50 -15.00
CA PHE A 360 3.72 13.72 -14.96
C PHE A 360 4.86 13.58 -13.95
N GLY A 361 4.62 12.95 -12.80
CA GLY A 361 5.64 12.64 -11.80
C GLY A 361 6.79 11.82 -12.37
N CYS A 362 6.49 10.75 -13.11
CA CYS A 362 7.49 9.94 -13.81
C CYS A 362 8.27 10.74 -14.86
N MET A 363 7.60 11.61 -15.63
CA MET A 363 8.25 12.44 -16.65
C MET A 363 9.15 13.53 -16.04
N VAL A 364 8.71 14.14 -14.93
CA VAL A 364 9.53 15.10 -14.18
C VAL A 364 10.72 14.42 -13.54
N ASP A 365 10.57 13.20 -13.01
CA ASP A 365 11.71 12.41 -12.51
C ASP A 365 12.70 12.08 -13.63
N LEU A 366 12.22 11.64 -14.80
CA LEU A 366 13.05 11.34 -15.98
C LEU A 366 13.83 12.57 -16.47
N LEU A 367 13.14 13.69 -16.71
CA LEU A 367 13.77 14.94 -17.17
C LEU A 367 14.70 15.52 -16.11
N GLY A 368 14.27 15.45 -14.85
CA GLY A 368 15.00 15.93 -13.69
C GLY A 368 16.35 15.22 -13.54
N ARG A 369 16.38 13.89 -13.55
CA ARG A 369 17.62 13.09 -13.49
C ARG A 369 18.53 13.30 -14.70
N ALA A 370 17.94 13.61 -15.86
CA ALA A 370 18.70 13.94 -17.07
C ALA A 370 19.27 15.37 -17.06
N GLY A 371 19.06 16.16 -16.00
CA GLY A 371 19.50 17.55 -15.91
C GLY A 371 18.66 18.55 -16.71
N ARG A 372 17.54 18.12 -17.30
CA ARG A 372 16.64 18.95 -18.11
C ARG A 372 15.63 19.69 -17.23
N LEU A 373 16.11 20.41 -16.22
CA LEU A 373 15.28 21.04 -15.17
C LEU A 373 14.26 22.04 -15.72
N GLU A 374 14.64 22.81 -16.74
CA GLU A 374 13.74 23.78 -17.37
C GLU A 374 12.57 23.12 -18.11
N GLU A 375 12.82 21.98 -18.74
CA GLU A 375 11.77 21.21 -19.39
C GLU A 375 10.86 20.54 -18.37
N ALA A 376 11.42 20.03 -17.28
CA ALA A 376 10.64 19.50 -16.16
C ALA A 376 9.74 20.59 -15.56
N ARG A 377 10.26 21.81 -15.37
CA ARG A 377 9.49 22.97 -14.90
C ARG A 377 8.39 23.36 -15.89
N LYS A 378 8.70 23.41 -17.18
CA LYS A 378 7.73 23.69 -18.23
C LYS A 378 6.60 22.66 -18.22
N LEU A 379 6.93 21.37 -18.12
CA LEU A 379 5.96 20.29 -18.06
C LEU A 379 5.00 20.43 -16.87
N ILE A 380 5.51 20.83 -15.70
CA ILE A 380 4.67 21.11 -14.52
C ILE A 380 3.70 22.26 -14.77
N ASN A 381 4.15 23.32 -15.45
CA ASN A 381 3.31 24.48 -15.76
C ASN A 381 2.21 24.16 -16.79
N GLU A 382 2.42 23.15 -17.64
CA GLU A 382 1.48 22.70 -18.67
C GLU A 382 0.49 21.64 -18.15
N MET A 383 0.63 21.19 -16.89
CA MET A 383 -0.28 20.20 -16.31
C MET A 383 -1.72 20.74 -16.25
N PRO A 384 -2.74 19.94 -16.64
CA PRO A 384 -4.14 20.34 -16.55
C PRO A 384 -4.67 20.32 -15.11
N MET A 385 -3.89 19.81 -14.16
CA MET A 385 -4.20 19.74 -12.73
C MET A 385 -3.08 20.38 -11.89
N SER A 386 -3.38 20.68 -10.62
CA SER A 386 -2.36 21.13 -9.69
C SER A 386 -1.33 20.03 -9.42
N PRO A 387 -0.02 20.34 -9.43
CA PRO A 387 1.02 19.37 -9.15
C PRO A 387 0.96 18.93 -7.69
N ASP A 388 1.03 17.63 -7.46
CA ASP A 388 1.08 17.06 -6.12
C ASP A 388 2.52 17.04 -5.57
N VAL A 389 2.66 16.52 -4.36
CA VAL A 389 3.93 16.35 -3.67
C VAL A 389 4.87 15.33 -4.31
N GLY A 390 4.36 14.42 -5.14
CA GLY A 390 5.15 13.48 -5.91
C GLY A 390 5.89 14.21 -7.03
N VAL A 391 5.16 14.95 -7.85
CA VAL A 391 5.71 15.75 -8.98
C VAL A 391 6.70 16.79 -8.48
N LEU A 392 6.30 17.60 -7.48
CA LEU A 392 7.17 18.63 -6.91
C LEU A 392 8.38 18.02 -6.19
N GLY A 393 8.19 16.89 -5.52
CA GLY A 393 9.26 16.15 -4.87
C GLY A 393 10.32 15.63 -5.84
N ALA A 394 9.90 15.14 -7.02
CA ALA A 394 10.82 14.70 -8.07
C ALA A 394 11.67 15.87 -8.59
N LEU A 395 11.07 17.03 -8.86
CA LEU A 395 11.82 18.21 -9.30
C LEU A 395 12.76 18.75 -8.22
N LEU A 396 12.34 18.76 -6.94
CA LEU A 396 13.20 19.14 -5.83
C LEU A 396 14.41 18.19 -5.69
N GLY A 397 14.17 16.89 -5.84
CA GLY A 397 15.23 15.88 -5.89
C GLY A 397 16.24 16.15 -7.00
N ALA A 398 15.75 16.46 -8.20
CA ALA A 398 16.59 16.84 -9.34
C ALA A 398 17.37 18.14 -9.09
N CYS A 399 16.75 19.16 -8.49
CA CYS A 399 17.42 20.39 -8.10
C CYS A 399 18.57 20.13 -7.12
N LYS A 400 18.38 19.21 -6.16
CA LYS A 400 19.47 18.76 -5.26
C LYS A 400 20.61 18.10 -6.03
N ILE A 401 20.29 17.20 -6.97
CA ILE A 401 21.30 16.47 -7.76
C ILE A 401 22.14 17.43 -8.61
N HIS A 402 21.49 18.42 -9.22
CA HIS A 402 22.13 19.36 -10.15
C HIS A 402 22.53 20.71 -9.51
N GLY A 403 22.33 20.89 -8.21
CA GLY A 403 22.72 22.10 -7.47
C GLY A 403 21.90 23.36 -7.82
N ASN A 404 20.69 23.23 -8.37
CA ASN A 404 19.85 24.38 -8.73
C ASN A 404 19.04 24.86 -7.52
N VAL A 405 19.66 25.72 -6.71
CA VAL A 405 19.06 26.22 -5.46
C VAL A 405 17.89 27.16 -5.70
N GLU A 406 17.95 27.98 -6.75
CA GLU A 406 16.92 28.98 -7.06
C GLU A 406 15.58 28.31 -7.35
N LEU A 407 15.58 27.29 -8.22
CA LEU A 407 14.38 26.52 -8.52
C LEU A 407 13.93 25.68 -7.32
N GLY A 408 14.87 25.12 -6.56
CA GLY A 408 14.58 24.22 -5.44
C GLY A 408 14.05 24.91 -4.17
N ASP A 409 14.39 26.17 -3.86
CA ASP A 409 13.88 26.89 -2.66
C ASP A 409 12.35 27.01 -2.70
N GLY A 410 11.79 27.54 -3.79
CA GLY A 410 10.35 27.75 -3.92
C GLY A 410 9.57 26.44 -3.92
N ILE A 411 10.08 25.43 -4.62
CA ILE A 411 9.45 24.09 -4.66
C ILE A 411 9.53 23.42 -3.28
N GLY A 412 10.68 23.48 -2.62
CA GLY A 412 10.89 22.87 -1.31
C GLY A 412 9.94 23.40 -0.25
N ARG A 413 9.76 24.73 -0.19
CA ARG A 413 8.79 25.36 0.72
C ARG A 413 7.37 24.89 0.42
N ARG A 414 6.97 24.86 -0.85
CA ARG A 414 5.64 24.38 -1.24
C ARG A 414 5.40 22.92 -0.87
N VAL A 415 6.39 22.05 -1.05
CA VAL A 415 6.28 20.62 -0.67
C VAL A 415 6.16 20.46 0.85
N ILE A 416 6.87 21.27 1.64
CA ILE A 416 6.74 21.30 3.10
C ILE A 416 5.34 21.75 3.53
N GLU A 417 4.75 22.76 2.88
CA GLU A 417 3.38 23.18 3.21
C GLU A 417 2.32 22.15 2.83
N LEU A 418 2.54 21.37 1.77
CA LEU A 418 1.61 20.31 1.35
C LEU A 418 1.69 19.05 2.25
N GLU A 419 2.87 18.74 2.79
CA GLU A 419 3.08 17.63 3.73
C GLU A 419 3.87 18.10 4.97
N PRO A 420 3.24 18.88 5.87
CA PRO A 420 3.93 19.50 7.00
C PRO A 420 4.49 18.47 7.98
N GLU A 421 3.92 17.28 8.06
CA GLU A 421 4.34 16.20 8.97
C GLU A 421 5.47 15.31 8.40
N ASN A 422 5.85 15.50 7.12
CA ASN A 422 6.82 14.62 6.46
C ASN A 422 8.25 15.15 6.60
N SER A 423 9.00 14.60 7.58
CA SER A 423 10.40 14.98 7.84
C SER A 423 11.32 14.89 6.63
N GLY A 424 11.06 13.96 5.71
CA GLY A 424 11.86 13.78 4.50
C GLY A 424 11.88 15.02 3.59
N ARG A 425 10.82 15.85 3.60
CA ARG A 425 10.72 17.07 2.79
C ARG A 425 11.63 18.18 3.32
N TYR A 426 11.61 18.39 4.63
CA TYR A 426 12.51 19.30 5.32
C TYR A 426 13.97 18.91 5.11
N VAL A 427 14.29 17.62 5.30
CA VAL A 427 15.65 17.09 5.11
C VAL A 427 16.11 17.25 3.66
N LEU A 428 15.23 17.06 2.68
CA LEU A 428 15.59 17.23 1.27
C LEU A 428 15.93 18.69 0.92
N LEU A 429 15.14 19.65 1.42
CA LEU A 429 15.39 21.09 1.23
C LEU A 429 16.63 21.57 1.98
N ALA A 430 16.80 21.13 3.24
CA ALA A 430 18.00 21.44 4.03
C ALA A 430 19.27 20.93 3.34
N ASN A 431 19.23 19.71 2.77
CA ASN A 431 20.36 19.17 2.00
C ASN A 431 20.68 20.00 0.74
N LEU A 432 19.68 20.52 0.05
CA LEU A 432 19.90 21.41 -1.10
C LEU A 432 20.65 22.69 -0.65
N TYR A 433 20.27 23.29 0.47
CA TYR A 433 20.97 24.46 1.01
C TYR A 433 22.38 24.14 1.51
N ALA A 434 22.56 22.98 2.16
CA ALA A 434 23.85 22.53 2.65
C ALA A 434 24.85 22.37 1.49
N ASN A 435 24.43 21.73 0.39
CA ASN A 435 25.24 21.59 -0.83
C ASN A 435 25.66 22.95 -1.44
N ALA A 436 24.89 24.00 -1.17
CA ALA A 436 25.17 25.36 -1.63
C ALA A 436 25.87 26.24 -0.58
N GLY A 437 26.21 25.70 0.59
CA GLY A 437 26.82 26.44 1.70
C GLY A 437 25.89 27.47 2.38
N ARG A 438 24.58 27.40 2.15
CA ARG A 438 23.57 28.31 2.73
C ARG A 438 23.14 27.85 4.14
N TRP A 439 24.06 27.91 5.10
CA TRP A 439 23.87 27.34 6.44
C TRP A 439 22.78 28.02 7.28
N ASP A 440 22.54 29.32 7.08
CA ASP A 440 21.44 30.02 7.77
C ASP A 440 20.07 29.47 7.35
N ASP A 441 19.91 29.14 6.06
CA ASP A 441 18.68 28.55 5.55
C ASP A 441 18.49 27.10 6.05
N VAL A 442 19.58 26.34 6.19
CA VAL A 442 19.55 25.01 6.83
C VAL A 442 19.02 25.13 8.26
N ALA A 443 19.56 26.07 9.04
CA ALA A 443 19.13 26.31 10.42
C ALA A 443 17.65 26.73 10.48
N ASN A 444 17.18 27.56 9.54
CA ASN A 444 15.79 27.98 9.45
C ASN A 444 14.83 26.82 9.15
N VAL A 445 15.18 25.95 8.19
CA VAL A 445 14.34 24.77 7.86
C VAL A 445 14.27 23.80 9.03
N ARG A 446 15.39 23.59 9.75
CA ARG A 446 15.41 22.73 10.95
C ARG A 446 14.59 23.30 12.10
N ARG A 447 14.68 24.61 12.32
CA ARG A 447 13.85 25.29 13.32
C ARG A 447 12.37 25.11 12.99
N LEU A 448 11.98 25.32 11.73
CA LEU A 448 10.60 25.11 11.27
C LEU A 448 10.13 23.66 11.50
N MET A 449 10.99 22.68 11.21
CA MET A 449 10.69 21.26 11.45
C MET A 449 10.44 20.98 12.94
N ASN A 450 11.27 21.54 13.82
CA ASN A 450 11.13 21.41 15.28
C ASN A 450 9.90 22.15 15.83
N ASP A 451 9.63 23.36 15.35
CA ASP A 451 8.47 24.17 15.75
C ASP A 451 7.14 23.48 15.42
N ARG A 452 7.15 22.65 14.36
CA ARG A 452 6.00 21.81 13.96
C ARG A 452 5.99 20.43 14.64
N GLY A 453 6.94 20.13 15.52
CA GLY A 453 7.00 18.85 16.25
C GLY A 453 7.42 17.64 15.39
N VAL A 454 7.95 17.88 14.19
CA VAL A 454 8.26 16.83 13.21
C VAL A 454 9.61 16.21 13.52
N LYS A 455 9.67 14.90 13.74
CA LYS A 455 10.92 14.17 14.01
C LYS A 455 11.49 13.49 12.76
N LYS A 456 12.82 13.50 12.64
CA LYS A 456 13.54 12.79 11.57
C LYS A 456 13.32 11.28 11.74
N VAL A 457 12.93 10.60 10.66
CA VAL A 457 12.82 9.14 10.65
C VAL A 457 14.24 8.55 10.61
N PRO A 458 14.63 7.68 11.56
CA PRO A 458 15.94 7.05 11.54
C PRO A 458 16.09 6.14 10.31
N GLY A 459 17.28 6.15 9.72
CA GLY A 459 17.62 5.25 8.63
C GLY A 459 18.03 3.88 9.17
N PHE A 460 17.35 2.82 8.73
CA PHE A 460 17.68 1.45 9.10
C PHE A 460 17.75 0.53 7.88
N SER A 461 18.57 -0.52 7.98
CA SER A 461 18.71 -1.54 6.94
C SER A 461 18.40 -2.91 7.51
N MET A 462 17.74 -3.74 6.72
CA MET A 462 17.36 -5.10 7.07
C MET A 462 18.04 -6.10 6.16
N ILE A 463 18.42 -7.25 6.72
CA ILE A 463 18.93 -8.41 5.98
C ILE A 463 18.32 -9.67 6.59
N GLU A 464 17.89 -10.58 5.72
CA GLU A 464 17.36 -11.87 6.15
C GLU A 464 18.43 -12.94 5.99
N LEU A 465 18.75 -13.64 7.09
CA LEU A 465 19.69 -14.76 7.11
C LEU A 465 19.14 -15.86 8.02
N GLU A 466 19.29 -17.12 7.60
CA GLU A 466 18.88 -18.29 8.40
C GLU A 466 17.41 -18.21 8.87
N GLY A 467 16.53 -17.59 8.07
CA GLY A 467 15.11 -17.40 8.37
C GLY A 467 14.79 -16.30 9.39
N THR A 468 15.77 -15.48 9.77
CA THR A 468 15.62 -14.35 10.69
C THR A 468 15.93 -13.02 9.99
N VAL A 469 15.03 -12.05 10.09
CA VAL A 469 15.26 -10.68 9.62
C VAL A 469 15.96 -9.89 10.73
N SER A 470 17.18 -9.42 10.46
CA SER A 470 17.96 -8.58 11.36
C SER A 470 17.91 -7.13 10.90
N GLU A 471 17.54 -6.22 11.80
CA GLU A 471 17.50 -4.77 11.55
C GLU A 471 18.74 -4.09 12.15
N PHE A 472 19.29 -3.14 11.40
CA PHE A 472 20.45 -2.35 11.79
C PHE A 472 20.15 -0.86 11.72
N ILE A 473 20.44 -0.14 12.80
CA ILE A 473 20.36 1.31 12.91
C ILE A 473 21.77 1.82 13.19
N ALA A 474 22.18 2.93 12.56
CA ALA A 474 23.47 3.55 12.88
C ALA A 474 23.49 3.98 14.35
N GLY A 475 24.59 3.69 15.06
CA GLY A 475 24.67 3.89 16.53
C GLY A 475 23.85 2.91 17.36
N GLY A 476 23.04 2.05 16.73
CA GLY A 476 22.29 0.99 17.39
C GLY A 476 23.21 -0.12 17.90
N GLY A 477 23.08 -0.45 19.19
CA GLY A 477 23.81 -1.55 19.86
C GLY A 477 22.92 -2.74 20.24
N SER A 478 21.70 -2.81 19.69
CA SER A 478 20.68 -3.80 20.08
C SER A 478 20.97 -5.21 19.56
N HIS A 479 21.84 -5.37 18.56
CA HIS A 479 22.14 -6.68 17.99
C HIS A 479 23.06 -7.50 18.92
N PRO A 480 22.78 -8.80 19.19
CA PRO A 480 23.62 -9.62 20.09
C PRO A 480 25.09 -9.69 19.68
N GLN A 481 25.35 -9.64 18.37
CA GLN A 481 26.70 -9.71 17.77
C GLN A 481 27.30 -8.33 17.41
N THR A 482 26.84 -7.26 18.05
CA THR A 482 27.27 -5.87 17.72
C THR A 482 28.79 -5.74 17.64
N LYS A 483 29.55 -6.27 18.60
CA LYS A 483 31.03 -6.16 18.61
C LYS A 483 31.69 -6.78 17.37
N GLU A 484 31.23 -7.96 16.96
CA GLU A 484 31.78 -8.66 15.79
C GLU A 484 31.43 -7.94 14.50
N ILE A 485 30.22 -7.39 14.41
CA ILE A 485 29.74 -6.64 13.24
C ILE A 485 30.56 -5.37 13.04
N TYR A 486 30.77 -4.58 14.11
CA TYR A 486 31.56 -3.36 14.03
C TYR A 486 33.02 -3.65 13.67
N SER A 487 33.61 -4.69 14.27
CA SER A 487 34.96 -5.17 13.88
C SER A 487 35.03 -5.55 12.39
N LYS A 488 33.98 -6.22 11.88
CA LYS A 488 33.90 -6.55 10.46
C LYS A 488 33.73 -5.32 9.57
N VAL A 489 32.98 -4.31 10.02
CA VAL A 489 32.90 -3.03 9.30
C VAL A 489 34.27 -2.38 9.18
N ASP A 490 35.06 -2.37 10.26
CA ASP A 490 36.40 -1.78 10.25
C ASP A 490 37.34 -2.53 9.27
N GLU A 491 37.31 -3.88 9.29
CA GLU A 491 38.03 -4.72 8.32
C GLU A 491 37.59 -4.41 6.89
N MET A 492 36.28 -4.39 6.65
CA MET A 492 35.67 -4.13 5.35
C MET A 492 36.08 -2.76 4.80
N LEU A 493 35.99 -1.71 5.63
CA LEU A 493 36.38 -0.35 5.28
C LEU A 493 37.87 -0.24 4.99
N LYS A 494 38.73 -0.90 5.78
CA LYS A 494 40.17 -0.96 5.53
C LYS A 494 40.48 -1.60 4.18
N CYS A 495 39.80 -2.70 3.83
CA CYS A 495 39.98 -3.38 2.56
C CYS A 495 39.56 -2.52 1.36
N ILE A 496 38.41 -1.84 1.42
CA ILE A 496 37.97 -1.00 0.30
C ILE A 496 38.77 0.30 0.18
N ARG A 497 39.34 0.84 1.28
CA ARG A 497 40.29 1.98 1.21
C ARG A 497 41.53 1.63 0.39
N SER A 498 42.07 0.43 0.56
CA SER A 498 43.16 -0.08 -0.28
C SER A 498 42.77 -0.23 -1.75
N ALA A 499 41.48 -0.30 -2.06
CA ALA A 499 40.92 -0.33 -3.41
C ALA A 499 40.49 1.05 -3.93
N GLY A 500 40.82 2.14 -3.22
CA GLY A 500 40.54 3.52 -3.65
C GLY A 500 39.26 4.14 -3.07
N TYR A 501 38.65 3.55 -2.04
CA TYR A 501 37.52 4.16 -1.34
C TYR A 501 37.95 5.41 -0.55
N VAL A 502 37.27 6.53 -0.80
CA VAL A 502 37.37 7.76 -0.01
C VAL A 502 35.97 8.10 0.52
N PRO A 503 35.79 8.27 1.84
CA PRO A 503 34.50 8.66 2.41
C PRO A 503 34.05 10.04 1.93
N ASP A 504 32.79 10.17 1.55
CA ASP A 504 32.21 11.46 1.12
C ASP A 504 31.83 12.32 2.35
N THR A 505 32.72 13.23 2.77
CA THR A 505 32.53 14.08 3.96
C THR A 505 31.78 15.39 3.69
N GLU A 506 31.42 15.71 2.44
CA GLU A 506 30.91 17.03 2.03
C GLU A 506 29.51 17.38 2.58
N GLY A 507 28.78 16.41 3.16
CA GLY A 507 27.41 16.63 3.68
C GLY A 507 27.17 16.25 5.15
N VAL A 508 28.19 15.80 5.90
CA VAL A 508 28.00 15.07 7.17
C VAL A 508 28.26 15.91 8.42
N LEU A 509 29.00 17.02 8.30
CA LEU A 509 29.59 17.72 9.44
C LEU A 509 28.59 18.38 10.42
N HIS A 510 27.31 18.55 10.05
CA HIS A 510 26.32 19.22 10.90
C HIS A 510 24.93 18.58 10.93
N ASP A 511 24.72 17.40 10.32
CA ASP A 511 23.42 16.70 10.24
C ASP A 511 23.20 15.67 11.36
N LEU A 512 24.04 15.77 12.40
CA LEU A 512 24.24 14.79 13.47
C LEU A 512 23.62 15.27 14.78
N ASP A 513 22.79 14.42 15.37
CA ASP A 513 22.45 14.54 16.79
C ASP A 513 23.73 14.33 17.64
N GLU A 514 23.74 14.79 18.90
CA GLU A 514 24.95 14.73 19.75
C GLU A 514 25.51 13.31 19.92
N GLU A 515 24.71 12.27 19.68
CA GLU A 515 25.08 10.84 19.73
C GLU A 515 25.88 10.35 18.50
N GLU A 516 25.88 11.07 17.37
CA GLU A 516 26.50 10.61 16.11
C GLU A 516 27.89 11.22 15.83
N ARG A 517 28.47 11.96 16.78
CA ARG A 517 29.63 12.86 16.55
C ARG A 517 30.99 12.21 16.24
N GLU A 518 31.21 10.91 16.49
CA GLU A 518 32.59 10.37 16.41
C GLU A 518 32.99 9.74 15.06
N ASN A 519 32.06 9.21 14.24
CA ASN A 519 32.35 8.80 12.85
C ASN A 519 31.10 8.36 12.04
N PRO A 520 30.26 9.30 11.57
CA PRO A 520 28.90 9.00 11.07
C PRO A 520 28.87 8.10 9.85
N LEU A 521 29.79 8.31 8.90
CA LEU A 521 29.78 7.61 7.62
C LEU A 521 30.14 6.14 7.72
N TYR A 522 30.97 5.74 8.69
CA TYR A 522 31.53 4.39 8.72
C TYR A 522 30.51 3.33 9.13
N TYR A 523 29.56 3.70 10.00
CA TYR A 523 28.62 2.77 10.61
C TYR A 523 27.17 2.99 10.15
N HIS A 524 26.98 3.53 8.94
CA HIS A 524 25.66 3.54 8.31
C HIS A 524 25.07 2.12 8.27
N SER A 525 23.75 2.04 8.47
CA SER A 525 23.02 0.77 8.58
C SER A 525 23.28 -0.21 7.43
N GLU A 526 23.52 0.29 6.22
CA GLU A 526 23.81 -0.48 5.03
C GLU A 526 25.13 -1.23 5.19
N LYS A 527 26.16 -0.55 5.71
CA LYS A 527 27.49 -1.14 5.96
C LYS A 527 27.42 -2.17 7.08
N LEU A 528 26.64 -1.90 8.13
CA LEU A 528 26.39 -2.86 9.22
C LEU A 528 25.71 -4.13 8.68
N ALA A 529 24.66 -3.99 7.87
CA ALA A 529 23.95 -5.11 7.25
C ALA A 529 24.85 -5.91 6.29
N ILE A 530 25.66 -5.24 5.46
CA ILE A 530 26.64 -5.91 4.58
C ILE A 530 27.68 -6.67 5.42
N ALA A 531 28.23 -6.04 6.45
CA ALA A 531 29.23 -6.67 7.32
C ALA A 531 28.67 -7.91 8.02
N PHE A 532 27.44 -7.84 8.54
CA PHE A 532 26.75 -8.99 9.10
C PHE A 532 26.55 -10.10 8.05
N GLY A 533 26.12 -9.74 6.83
CA GLY A 533 26.03 -10.66 5.70
C GLY A 533 27.36 -11.35 5.39
N LEU A 534 28.46 -10.60 5.35
CA LEU A 534 29.81 -11.13 5.09
C LEU A 534 30.30 -12.07 6.20
N LEU A 535 29.88 -11.89 7.46
CA LEU A 535 30.22 -12.77 8.57
C LEU A 535 29.51 -14.13 8.50
N LYS A 536 28.28 -14.14 8.00
CA LYS A 536 27.36 -15.28 8.12
C LYS A 536 27.21 -16.12 6.85
N THR A 537 27.56 -15.58 5.69
CA THR A 537 27.33 -16.24 4.40
C THR A 537 28.63 -16.71 3.76
N LYS A 538 28.55 -17.75 2.93
CA LYS A 538 29.74 -18.27 2.20
C LYS A 538 30.12 -17.36 1.03
N PRO A 539 31.41 -17.30 0.63
CA PRO A 539 31.83 -16.53 -0.54
C PRO A 539 30.92 -16.74 -1.76
N ARG A 540 30.65 -15.67 -2.52
CA ARG A 540 29.76 -15.61 -3.67
C ARG A 540 28.25 -15.75 -3.42
N GLU A 541 27.80 -16.03 -2.20
CA GLU A 541 26.37 -15.94 -1.89
C GLU A 541 25.89 -14.49 -2.00
N THR A 542 24.73 -14.29 -2.62
CA THR A 542 24.12 -12.97 -2.82
C THR A 542 23.60 -12.40 -1.51
N LEU A 543 24.04 -11.19 -1.15
CA LEU A 543 23.51 -10.45 -0.01
C LEU A 543 22.31 -9.62 -0.48
N ARG A 544 21.17 -9.72 0.22
CA ARG A 544 19.95 -8.96 -0.07
C ARG A 544 19.61 -8.06 1.10
N ILE A 545 19.62 -6.76 0.87
CA ILE A 545 19.46 -5.74 1.90
C ILE A 545 18.30 -4.84 1.53
N SER A 546 17.41 -4.54 2.48
CA SER A 546 16.35 -3.55 2.32
C SER A 546 16.64 -2.34 3.19
N LYS A 547 16.51 -1.14 2.61
CA LYS A 547 16.70 0.15 3.26
C LYS A 547 15.38 0.93 3.25
N ASN A 548 15.00 1.48 4.40
CA ASN A 548 13.76 2.27 4.53
C ASN A 548 13.84 3.65 3.86
N LEU A 549 15.06 4.19 3.70
CA LEU A 549 15.35 5.46 3.06
C LEU A 549 16.07 5.25 1.71
N ARG A 550 16.34 6.33 1.00
CA ARG A 550 17.22 6.30 -0.17
C ARG A 550 18.67 6.05 0.29
N VAL A 551 19.39 5.18 -0.40
CA VAL A 551 20.82 4.92 -0.11
C VAL A 551 21.61 6.21 -0.34
N CYS A 552 22.59 6.52 0.51
CA CYS A 552 23.44 7.71 0.30
C CYS A 552 24.57 7.42 -0.69
N LYS A 553 25.14 8.49 -1.28
CA LYS A 553 26.23 8.39 -2.27
C LYS A 553 27.44 7.62 -1.75
N ASP A 554 27.80 7.85 -0.49
CA ASP A 554 28.89 7.15 0.19
C ASP A 554 28.63 5.64 0.32
N CYS A 555 27.46 5.24 0.84
CA CYS A 555 27.08 3.83 0.95
C CYS A 555 26.99 3.15 -0.41
N HIS A 556 26.51 3.85 -1.44
CA HIS A 556 26.48 3.34 -2.81
C HIS A 556 27.89 3.06 -3.34
N GLN A 557 28.83 4.00 -3.18
CA GLN A 557 30.22 3.83 -3.59
C GLN A 557 30.94 2.73 -2.79
N ALA A 558 30.70 2.68 -1.47
CA ALA A 558 31.22 1.62 -0.61
C ALA A 558 30.71 0.25 -1.08
N SER A 559 29.41 0.11 -1.35
CA SER A 559 28.79 -1.16 -1.79
C SER A 559 29.37 -1.65 -3.12
N LYS A 560 29.62 -0.75 -4.07
CA LYS A 560 30.36 -1.06 -5.31
C LYS A 560 31.72 -1.69 -4.98
N LEU A 561 32.56 -1.02 -4.20
CA LEU A 561 33.90 -1.52 -3.89
C LEU A 561 33.87 -2.80 -3.04
N ILE A 562 32.93 -2.93 -2.11
CA ILE A 562 32.74 -4.16 -1.32
C ILE A 562 32.42 -5.34 -2.25
N SER A 563 31.51 -5.15 -3.22
CA SER A 563 31.15 -6.20 -4.19
C SER A 563 32.37 -6.73 -4.96
N LYS A 564 33.32 -5.84 -5.29
CA LYS A 564 34.57 -6.17 -5.98
C LYS A 564 35.58 -6.87 -5.06
N VAL A 565 35.83 -6.28 -3.89
CA VAL A 565 36.90 -6.72 -2.97
C VAL A 565 36.56 -8.04 -2.30
N PHE A 566 35.29 -8.30 -2.01
CA PHE A 566 34.83 -9.51 -1.32
C PHE A 566 34.22 -10.56 -2.26
N ASP A 567 34.27 -10.36 -3.59
CA ASP A 567 33.66 -11.24 -4.61
C ASP A 567 32.20 -11.58 -4.28
N ARG A 568 31.38 -10.55 -4.10
CA ARG A 568 29.96 -10.66 -3.71
C ARG A 568 29.05 -9.96 -4.69
N GLU A 569 27.91 -10.58 -4.93
CA GLU A 569 26.74 -9.89 -5.44
C GLU A 569 25.96 -9.31 -4.26
N ILE A 570 25.75 -7.99 -4.26
CA ILE A 570 25.01 -7.30 -3.21
C ILE A 570 23.81 -6.61 -3.88
N ILE A 571 22.61 -6.97 -3.46
CA ILE A 571 21.37 -6.39 -3.92
C ILE A 571 20.84 -5.51 -2.79
N VAL A 572 20.80 -4.20 -3.00
CA VAL A 572 20.23 -3.25 -2.03
C VAL A 572 18.96 -2.65 -2.62
N ARG A 573 17.83 -2.89 -1.97
CA ARG A 573 16.58 -2.19 -2.23
C ARG A 573 16.53 -0.94 -1.36
N ASP A 574 16.41 0.22 -1.99
CA ASP A 574 16.08 1.46 -1.30
C ASP A 574 14.59 1.81 -1.49
N ARG A 575 14.16 2.98 -1.00
CA ARG A 575 12.76 3.41 -1.11
C ARG A 575 12.22 3.44 -2.55
N ASN A 576 13.07 3.63 -3.55
CA ASN A 576 12.66 3.89 -4.93
C ASN A 576 13.03 2.75 -5.89
N ARG A 577 14.17 2.07 -5.67
CA ARG A 577 14.73 1.12 -6.62
C ARG A 577 15.66 0.10 -5.98
N PHE A 578 16.07 -0.88 -6.78
CA PHE A 578 17.17 -1.77 -6.48
C PHE A 578 18.47 -1.29 -7.10
N HIS A 579 19.54 -1.54 -6.35
CA HIS A 579 20.92 -1.38 -6.75
C HIS A 579 21.57 -2.78 -6.72
N HIS A 580 21.97 -3.28 -7.88
CA HIS A 580 22.65 -4.56 -8.00
C HIS A 580 24.14 -4.31 -8.15
N PHE A 581 24.89 -4.53 -7.08
CA PHE A 581 26.33 -4.34 -7.03
C PHE A 581 27.05 -5.64 -7.34
N LYS A 582 27.90 -5.61 -8.36
CA LYS A 582 28.69 -6.77 -8.79
C LYS A 582 29.99 -6.30 -9.43
N GLY A 583 31.11 -6.85 -8.98
CA GLY A 583 32.42 -6.59 -9.58
C GLY A 583 32.91 -5.13 -9.52
N GLY A 584 32.32 -4.28 -8.66
CA GLY A 584 32.68 -2.86 -8.60
C GLY A 584 31.71 -1.94 -9.33
N GLU A 585 30.70 -2.48 -9.99
CA GLU A 585 29.70 -1.73 -10.74
C GLU A 585 28.33 -1.86 -10.08
N CYS A 586 27.41 -0.94 -10.43
CA CYS A 586 26.02 -1.00 -10.01
C CYS A 586 25.10 -0.98 -11.23
N SER A 587 24.00 -1.73 -11.19
CA SER A 587 22.98 -1.75 -12.27
C SER A 587 22.40 -0.37 -12.62
N CYS A 588 22.48 0.61 -11.72
CA CYS A 588 22.03 1.98 -11.99
C CYS A 588 23.00 2.79 -12.87
N LYS A 589 24.23 2.31 -13.12
CA LYS A 589 25.27 3.05 -13.87
C LYS A 589 25.54 4.45 -13.33
N ASP A 590 25.43 4.63 -12.02
CA ASP A 590 25.51 5.92 -11.31
C ASP A 590 24.45 6.96 -11.76
N TYR A 591 23.40 6.52 -12.47
CA TYR A 591 22.22 7.28 -12.84
C TYR A 591 21.07 6.94 -11.87
N TRP A 592 21.03 7.60 -10.71
CA TRP A 592 20.00 7.32 -9.70
C TRP A 592 19.59 8.52 -8.86
#